data_AF-A0A377BLK5-F1
#
_entry.id   AF-A0A377BLK5-F1
#
_cell.length_a   1.000
_cell.length_b   1.000
_cell.length_c   1.000
_cell.angle_alpha   90.00
_cell.angle_beta   90.00
_cell.angle_gamma   90.00
#
_symmetry.space_group_name_H-M   'P 1'
#
loop_
_entity.id
_entity.type
_entity.pdbx_description
1 polymer ?
#
loop_
_entity_poly.entity_id
_entity_poly.type
_entity_poly.pdbx_seq_one_letter_code
_entity_poly.pdbx_strand_id
1 'polypeptide(L)'
;MLIVGPTEFITNSIINAIGLTTQNFLQMSLFTDPLGDGSFTRNWTVFYWLWWISYTPGVAMFVTRVSRGRKIKEVIWGLILGSTVGCWFFFGVMESYAIHQFINGVINVPQVLETLGGETAVQQVLMSLPAGKLFPRRIPGRDDYFPCLAYGCSGLHHGGDQYA
;
A
#
# COMPACT_ATOMS: atom_id res chain seq x y z
N MET A 1 8.62 9.60 -2.84
CA MET A 1 8.71 8.35 -3.61
C MET A 1 9.18 8.63 -5.03
N LEU A 2 8.47 9.43 -5.85
CA LEU A 2 8.82 9.69 -7.26
C LEU A 2 10.13 10.45 -7.54
N ILE A 3 10.49 11.44 -6.70
CA ILE A 3 11.70 12.27 -6.88
C ILE A 3 12.94 11.61 -6.23
N VAL A 4 12.71 10.75 -5.24
CA VAL A 4 13.77 10.13 -4.41
C VAL A 4 14.02 8.67 -4.79
N GLY A 5 13.11 8.07 -5.55
CA GLY A 5 13.19 6.70 -6.06
C GLY A 5 13.56 6.64 -7.54
N PRO A 6 13.88 5.45 -8.06
CA PRO A 6 14.24 5.23 -9.46
C PRO A 6 13.04 5.49 -10.38
N THR A 7 12.98 6.69 -10.98
CA THR A 7 11.85 7.13 -11.82
C THR A 7 11.65 6.24 -13.05
N GLU A 8 12.73 5.72 -13.62
CA GLU A 8 12.70 4.77 -14.74
C GLU A 8 11.98 3.47 -14.37
N PHE A 9 12.31 2.91 -13.20
CA PHE A 9 11.69 1.66 -12.74
C PHE A 9 10.20 1.84 -12.44
N ILE A 10 9.84 2.96 -11.81
CA ILE A 10 8.45 3.28 -11.47
C ILE A 10 7.60 3.46 -12.75
N THR A 11 8.10 4.22 -13.72
CA THR A 11 7.35 4.50 -14.96
C THR A 11 7.13 3.22 -15.77
N ASN A 12 8.18 2.41 -15.94
CA ASN A 12 8.07 1.13 -16.65
C ASN A 12 7.14 0.14 -15.94
N SER A 13 7.20 0.08 -14.60
CA SER A 13 6.33 -0.79 -13.80
C SER A 13 4.86 -0.38 -13.90
N ILE A 14 4.55 0.92 -13.88
CA ILE A 14 3.17 1.43 -14.02
C ILE A 14 2.61 1.08 -15.40
N ILE A 15 3.37 1.29 -16.47
CA ILE A 15 2.94 0.97 -17.84
C ILE A 15 2.68 -0.54 -17.97
N ASN A 16 3.58 -1.37 -17.44
CA ASN A 16 3.40 -2.82 -17.44
C ASN A 16 2.16 -3.25 -16.64
N ALA A 17 1.95 -2.68 -15.45
CA ALA A 17 0.79 -2.97 -14.61
C ALA A 17 -0.53 -2.61 -15.30
N ILE A 18 -0.59 -1.48 -16.01
CA ILE A 18 -1.76 -1.10 -16.82
C ILE A 18 -2.03 -2.14 -17.91
N GLY A 19 -0.99 -2.59 -18.62
CA GLY A 19 -1.10 -3.63 -19.66
C GLY A 19 -1.64 -4.95 -19.10
N LEU A 20 -1.06 -5.43 -18.00
CA LEU A 20 -1.47 -6.67 -17.34
C LEU A 20 -2.90 -6.59 -16.78
N THR A 21 -3.27 -5.46 -16.17
CA THR A 21 -4.61 -5.25 -15.64
C THR A 21 -5.63 -5.25 -16.77
N THR A 22 -5.32 -4.62 -17.90
CA THR A 22 -6.23 -4.57 -19.07
C THR A 22 -6.42 -5.96 -19.69
N GLN A 23 -5.34 -6.74 -19.80
CA GLN A 23 -5.38 -8.09 -20.36
C GLN A 23 -6.19 -9.05 -19.47
N ASN A 24 -5.96 -9.01 -18.16
CA ASN A 24 -6.56 -9.96 -17.22
C ASN A 24 -7.87 -9.46 -16.59
N PHE A 25 -8.37 -8.29 -17.02
CA PHE A 25 -9.54 -7.64 -16.44
C PHE A 25 -10.76 -8.57 -16.38
N LEU A 26 -11.11 -9.19 -17.51
CA LEU A 26 -12.29 -10.06 -17.60
C LEU A 26 -12.14 -11.33 -16.75
N GLN A 27 -10.95 -11.94 -16.78
CA GLN A 27 -10.67 -13.16 -16.04
C GLN A 27 -10.74 -12.92 -14.53
N MET A 28 -10.10 -11.84 -14.04
CA MET A 28 -10.13 -11.48 -12.62
C MET A 28 -11.52 -11.02 -12.16
N SER A 29 -12.29 -10.36 -13.04
CA SER A 29 -13.65 -9.90 -12.70
C SER A 29 -14.65 -11.04 -12.50
N LEU A 30 -14.50 -12.14 -13.23
CA LEU A 30 -15.37 -13.33 -13.13
C LEU A 30 -14.75 -14.46 -12.30
N PHE A 31 -13.61 -14.21 -11.65
CA PHE A 31 -12.87 -15.25 -10.93
C PHE A 31 -13.63 -15.68 -9.66
N THR A 32 -14.28 -16.83 -9.74
CA THR A 32 -15.11 -17.39 -8.66
C THR A 32 -14.52 -18.65 -8.04
N ASP A 33 -13.36 -19.11 -8.51
CA ASP A 33 -12.65 -20.32 -8.09
C ASP A 33 -13.58 -21.50 -7.72
N PRO A 34 -14.23 -22.13 -8.73
CA PRO A 34 -15.26 -23.15 -8.50
C PRO A 34 -14.71 -24.50 -8.00
N LEU A 35 -13.39 -24.71 -8.03
CA LEU A 35 -12.74 -25.98 -7.67
C LEU A 35 -11.91 -25.88 -6.37
N GLY A 36 -11.58 -24.67 -5.91
CA GLY A 36 -10.90 -24.40 -4.64
C GLY A 36 -11.84 -24.02 -3.49
N ASP A 37 -11.26 -23.70 -2.33
CA ASP A 37 -11.98 -23.24 -1.12
C ASP A 37 -12.52 -21.79 -1.25
N GLY A 38 -12.28 -21.11 -2.39
CA GLY A 38 -12.76 -19.74 -2.64
C GLY A 38 -12.23 -18.68 -1.67
N SER A 39 -11.30 -19.05 -0.78
CA SER A 39 -10.79 -18.22 0.32
C SER A 39 -10.15 -16.91 -0.19
N PHE A 40 -9.40 -16.96 -1.30
CA PHE A 40 -8.80 -15.77 -1.90
C PHE A 40 -9.87 -14.77 -2.38
N THR A 41 -10.86 -15.24 -3.15
CA THR A 41 -11.95 -14.40 -3.67
C THR A 41 -12.78 -13.80 -2.54
N ARG A 42 -13.03 -14.55 -1.45
CA ARG A 42 -13.77 -14.07 -0.29
C ARG A 42 -13.00 -13.03 0.53
N ASN A 43 -11.72 -13.26 0.79
CA ASN A 43 -10.90 -12.39 1.63
C ASN A 43 -10.50 -11.08 0.93
N TRP A 44 -10.38 -11.10 -0.40
CA TRP A 44 -10.00 -9.92 -1.18
C TRP A 44 -11.17 -9.33 -1.96
N THR A 45 -11.62 -10.01 -3.02
CA THR A 45 -12.59 -9.47 -3.99
C THR A 45 -13.92 -9.13 -3.33
N VAL A 46 -14.52 -10.06 -2.58
CA VAL A 46 -15.82 -9.85 -1.92
C VAL A 46 -15.71 -8.80 -0.82
N PHE A 47 -14.63 -8.84 -0.02
CA PHE A 47 -14.37 -7.83 1.01
C PHE A 47 -14.33 -6.41 0.43
N TYR A 48 -13.56 -6.19 -0.65
CA TYR A 48 -13.50 -4.88 -1.28
C TYR A 48 -14.84 -4.43 -1.86
N TRP A 49 -15.61 -5.33 -2.49
CA TRP A 49 -16.95 -4.99 -2.97
C TRP A 49 -17.88 -4.53 -1.85
N LEU A 50 -17.90 -5.25 -0.72
CA LEU A 50 -18.72 -4.89 0.44
C LEU A 50 -18.26 -3.58 1.09
N TRP A 51 -16.94 -3.38 1.18
CA TRP A 51 -16.34 -2.13 1.65
C TRP A 51 -16.84 -0.92 0.84
N TRP A 52 -16.79 -1.01 -0.50
CA TRP A 52 -17.22 0.08 -1.37
C TRP A 52 -18.72 0.36 -1.24
N ILE A 53 -19.56 -0.67 -1.14
CA ILE A 53 -21.02 -0.51 -0.94
C ILE A 53 -21.31 0.21 0.39
N SER A 54 -20.61 -0.16 1.46
CA SER A 54 -20.77 0.48 2.78
C SER A 54 -20.39 1.97 2.76
N TYR A 55 -19.34 2.34 2.01
CA TYR A 55 -18.86 3.71 1.93
C TYR A 55 -19.63 4.60 0.93
N THR A 56 -20.37 3.98 0.00
CA THR A 56 -21.11 4.68 -1.07
C THR A 56 -22.04 5.79 -0.55
N PRO A 57 -22.86 5.62 0.50
CA PRO A 57 -23.76 6.67 0.98
C PRO A 57 -23.01 7.93 1.44
N GLY A 58 -21.87 7.78 2.11
CA GLY A 58 -21.05 8.91 2.58
C GLY A 58 -20.46 9.71 1.42
N VAL A 59 -19.90 9.01 0.43
CA VAL A 59 -19.32 9.66 -0.76
C VAL A 59 -20.40 10.30 -1.63
N ALA A 60 -21.56 9.66 -1.77
CA ALA A 60 -22.68 10.19 -2.56
C ALA A 60 -23.16 11.55 -2.02
N MET A 61 -23.24 11.72 -0.70
CA MET A 61 -23.57 13.02 -0.09
C MET A 61 -22.50 14.08 -0.36
N PHE A 62 -21.23 13.71 -0.35
CA PHE A 62 -20.14 14.65 -0.66
C PHE A 62 -20.16 15.08 -2.13
N VAL A 63 -20.27 14.12 -3.05
CA VAL A 63 -20.27 14.37 -4.51
C VAL A 63 -21.45 15.23 -4.92
N THR A 64 -22.64 15.00 -4.36
CA THR A 64 -23.84 15.81 -4.65
C THR A 64 -23.70 17.26 -4.17
N ARG A 65 -23.05 17.51 -3.03
CA ARG A 65 -22.78 18.86 -2.51
C ARG A 65 -21.77 19.62 -3.37
N VAL A 66 -20.67 18.97 -3.75
CA VAL A 66 -19.57 19.60 -4.50
C VAL A 66 -19.91 19.81 -5.97
N SER A 67 -20.81 19.00 -6.53
CA SER A 67 -21.14 19.02 -7.97
C SER A 67 -22.32 19.92 -8.34
N ARG A 68 -22.72 20.85 -7.45
CA ARG A 68 -23.88 21.73 -7.67
C ARG A 68 -23.67 22.59 -8.92
N GLY A 69 -24.57 22.47 -9.91
CA GLY A 69 -24.55 23.26 -11.14
C GLY A 69 -23.77 22.64 -12.31
N ARG A 70 -23.20 21.43 -12.18
CA ARG A 70 -22.56 20.70 -13.29
C ARG A 70 -23.51 19.66 -13.90
N LYS A 71 -23.31 19.31 -15.17
CA LYS A 71 -24.09 18.24 -15.81
C LYS A 71 -23.72 16.89 -15.20
N ILE A 72 -24.71 16.04 -14.96
CA ILE A 72 -24.51 14.68 -14.40
C ILE A 72 -23.43 13.90 -15.16
N LYS A 73 -23.42 14.00 -16.49
CA LYS A 73 -22.43 13.34 -17.35
C LYS A 73 -20.99 13.80 -17.10
N GLU A 74 -20.76 15.09 -16.89
CA GLU A 74 -19.42 15.65 -16.62
C GLU A 74 -18.93 15.22 -15.23
N VAL A 75 -19.85 15.14 -14.27
CA VAL A 75 -19.56 14.67 -12.91
C VAL A 75 -19.16 13.20 -12.93
N ILE A 76 -19.89 12.35 -13.66
CA ILE A 76 -19.60 10.91 -13.77
C ILE A 76 -18.23 10.69 -14.43
N TRP A 77 -17.98 11.32 -15.58
CA TRP A 77 -16.70 11.17 -16.27
C TRP A 77 -15.52 11.73 -15.47
N GLY A 78 -15.70 12.88 -14.81
CA GLY A 78 -14.68 13.46 -13.95
C GLY A 78 -14.37 12.58 -12.74
N LEU A 79 -15.38 11.96 -12.15
CA LEU A 79 -15.21 11.04 -11.02
C LEU A 79 -14.50 9.76 -11.44
N ILE A 80 -14.92 9.12 -12.54
CA ILE A 80 -14.32 7.87 -13.01
C ILE A 80 -12.87 8.12 -13.43
N LEU A 81 -12.62 9.05 -14.34
CA LEU A 81 -11.27 9.30 -14.86
C LEU A 81 -10.34 9.83 -13.77
N GLY A 82 -10.81 10.76 -12.94
CA GLY A 82 -10.02 11.30 -11.84
C GLY A 82 -9.64 10.23 -10.81
N SER A 83 -10.59 9.38 -10.44
CA SER A 83 -10.33 8.30 -9.46
C SER A 83 -9.42 7.22 -10.04
N THR A 84 -9.64 6.78 -11.28
CA THR A 84 -8.79 5.76 -11.93
C THR A 84 -7.34 6.22 -12.05
N VAL A 85 -7.10 7.43 -12.57
CA VAL A 85 -5.75 7.97 -12.70
C VAL A 85 -5.10 8.19 -11.33
N GLY A 86 -5.87 8.69 -10.35
CA GLY A 86 -5.40 8.85 -8.98
C GLY A 86 -4.96 7.53 -8.34
N CYS A 87 -5.76 6.47 -8.49
CA CYS A 87 -5.43 5.14 -8.00
C CYS A 87 -4.20 4.56 -8.70
N TRP A 88 -4.13 4.63 -10.04
CA TRP A 88 -2.96 4.16 -10.79
C TRP A 88 -1.68 4.88 -10.39
N PHE A 89 -1.76 6.19 -10.18
CA PHE A 89 -0.60 6.97 -9.72
C PHE A 89 -0.20 6.60 -8.29
N PHE A 90 -1.15 6.54 -7.37
CA PHE A 90 -0.86 6.27 -5.96
C PHE A 90 -0.33 4.86 -5.72
N PHE A 91 -1.09 3.85 -6.18
CA PHE A 91 -0.67 2.44 -6.05
C PHE A 91 0.57 2.18 -6.89
N GLY A 92 0.60 2.64 -8.13
CA GLY A 92 1.76 2.47 -9.01
C GLY A 92 3.06 3.00 -8.42
N VAL A 93 3.05 4.18 -7.79
CA VAL A 93 4.25 4.77 -7.18
C VAL A 93 4.66 4.07 -5.88
N MET A 94 3.70 3.79 -4.99
CA MET A 94 4.03 3.16 -3.71
C MET A 94 4.42 1.69 -3.87
N GLU A 95 3.69 0.95 -4.70
CA GLU A 95 3.93 -0.46 -5.00
C GLU A 95 5.27 -0.64 -5.71
N SER A 96 5.54 0.12 -6.78
CA SER A 96 6.82 0.03 -7.48
C SER A 96 8.01 0.33 -6.57
N TYR A 97 7.84 1.26 -5.62
CA TYR A 97 8.86 1.54 -4.62
C TYR A 97 9.05 0.36 -3.65
N ALA A 98 7.96 -0.22 -3.13
CA ALA A 98 8.01 -1.39 -2.25
C ALA A 98 8.68 -2.59 -2.94
N ILE A 99 8.31 -2.85 -4.20
CA ILE A 99 8.90 -3.92 -5.03
C ILE A 99 10.39 -3.65 -5.27
N HIS A 100 10.77 -2.41 -5.56
CA HIS A 100 12.18 -2.05 -5.73
C HIS A 100 13.00 -2.28 -4.44
N GLN A 101 12.44 -1.99 -3.27
CA GLN A 101 13.12 -2.28 -1.99
C GLN A 101 13.27 -3.78 -1.73
N PHE A 102 12.28 -4.58 -2.13
CA PHE A 102 12.32 -6.04 -2.03
C PHE A 102 13.38 -6.64 -2.97
N ILE A 103 13.39 -6.24 -4.26
CA ILE A 103 14.34 -6.75 -5.26
C ILE A 103 15.80 -6.42 -4.89
N ASN A 104 16.04 -5.25 -4.31
CA ASN A 104 17.39 -4.85 -3.87
C ASN A 104 17.82 -5.45 -2.52
N GLY A 105 17.00 -6.32 -1.91
CA GLY A 105 17.32 -7.02 -0.67
C GLY A 105 17.40 -6.15 0.58
N VAL A 106 16.87 -4.91 0.52
CA VAL A 106 16.90 -3.96 1.66
C VAL A 106 15.82 -4.31 2.69
N ILE A 107 14.69 -4.89 2.26
CA ILE A 107 13.58 -5.30 3.14
C ILE A 107 13.05 -6.66 2.70
N ASN A 108 13.12 -7.69 3.56
CA ASN A 108 12.46 -8.98 3.36
C ASN A 108 10.96 -8.89 3.74
N VAL A 109 10.16 -8.30 2.86
CA VAL A 109 8.71 -8.11 3.04
C VAL A 109 7.95 -9.41 3.40
N PRO A 110 8.26 -10.58 2.82
CA PRO A 110 7.56 -11.83 3.16
C PRO A 110 7.78 -12.27 4.61
N GLN A 111 9.01 -12.15 5.11
CA GLN A 111 9.36 -12.57 6.47
C GLN A 111 8.79 -11.59 7.53
N VAL A 112 8.72 -10.30 7.20
CA VAL A 112 8.09 -9.28 8.06
C VAL A 112 6.58 -9.46 8.11
N LEU A 113 5.96 -9.82 6.99
CA LEU A 113 4.50 -10.05 6.92
C LEU A 113 4.05 -11.21 7.80
N GLU A 114 4.83 -12.29 7.87
CA GLU A 114 4.53 -13.47 8.71
C GLU A 114 4.75 -13.23 10.20
N THR A 115 5.68 -12.34 10.57
CA THR A 115 6.13 -12.16 11.97
C THR A 115 5.53 -10.95 12.67
N LEU A 116 5.21 -9.88 11.93
CA LEU A 116 4.91 -8.56 12.51
C LEU A 116 3.67 -7.89 11.87
N GLY A 117 2.98 -8.55 10.93
CA GLY A 117 1.76 -8.04 10.29
C GLY A 117 2.00 -7.03 9.16
N GLY A 118 0.95 -6.78 8.36
CA GLY A 118 1.05 -5.92 7.17
C GLY A 118 1.29 -4.44 7.49
N GLU A 119 0.91 -4.00 8.68
CA GLU A 119 1.05 -2.61 9.12
C GLU A 119 2.52 -2.23 9.37
N THR A 120 3.29 -3.15 9.93
CA THR A 120 4.73 -2.94 10.19
C THR A 120 5.54 -3.01 8.90
N ALA A 121 5.14 -3.86 7.95
CA ALA A 121 5.75 -3.91 6.63
C ALA A 121 5.66 -2.56 5.89
N VAL A 122 4.49 -1.92 5.94
CA VAL A 122 4.30 -0.57 5.36
C VAL A 122 5.14 0.47 6.08
N GLN A 123 5.27 0.38 7.41
CA GLN A 123 6.13 1.28 8.18
C GLN A 123 7.61 1.13 7.82
N GLN A 124 8.11 -0.10 7.65
CA GLN A 124 9.50 -0.35 7.24
C GLN A 124 9.78 0.19 5.83
N VAL A 125 8.85 0.00 4.89
CA VAL A 125 8.94 0.59 3.55
C VAL A 125 8.89 2.13 3.59
N LEU A 126 8.15 2.72 4.54
CA LEU A 126 8.12 4.16 4.70
C LEU A 126 9.42 4.70 5.34
N MET A 127 10.03 3.95 6.26
CA MET A 127 11.29 4.33 6.92
C MET A 127 12.52 4.17 6.01
N SER A 128 12.45 3.36 4.95
CA SER A 128 13.52 3.28 3.95
C SER A 128 13.58 4.49 3.01
N LEU A 129 12.58 5.39 3.03
CA LEU A 129 12.68 6.66 2.32
C LEU A 129 13.65 7.62 3.03
N PRO A 130 14.64 8.20 2.32
CA PRO A 130 15.55 9.22 2.87
C PRO A 130 14.85 10.45 3.49
N ALA A 131 13.61 10.74 3.07
CA ALA A 131 12.79 11.83 3.58
C ALA A 131 12.05 11.53 4.91
N GLY A 132 12.13 10.30 5.44
CA GLY A 132 11.57 9.96 6.76
C GLY A 132 12.24 10.70 7.93
N LYS A 133 13.42 11.31 7.69
CA LYS A 133 14.14 12.14 8.67
C LYS A 133 13.55 13.55 8.84
N LEU A 134 12.65 14.00 7.95
CA LEU A 134 12.02 15.32 8.02
C LEU A 134 10.69 15.30 8.79
N PHE A 135 10.11 14.13 9.05
CA PHE A 135 8.93 14.03 9.91
C PHE A 135 9.38 14.28 11.35
N PRO A 136 8.95 15.37 12.02
CA PRO A 136 9.36 15.62 13.39
C PRO A 136 8.87 14.45 14.25
N ARG A 137 9.80 13.65 14.77
CA ARG A 137 9.53 12.62 15.77
C ARG A 137 9.01 13.31 17.02
N ARG A 138 7.69 13.50 17.11
CA ARG A 138 7.02 14.10 18.28
C ARG A 138 6.72 13.07 19.38
N ILE A 139 7.12 11.81 19.21
CA ILE A 139 6.93 10.77 20.23
C ILE A 139 8.29 10.48 20.86
N PRO A 140 8.57 10.99 22.08
CA PRO A 140 9.79 10.64 22.80
C PRO A 140 9.69 9.18 23.27
N GLY A 141 10.76 8.39 23.10
CA GLY A 141 10.90 7.08 23.75
C GLY A 141 10.57 5.83 22.91
N ARG A 142 10.52 5.92 21.58
CA ARG A 142 10.40 4.74 20.69
C ARG A 142 11.69 4.43 19.91
N ASP A 143 12.81 5.01 20.33
CA ASP A 143 14.08 4.88 19.61
C ASP A 143 14.86 3.61 20.02
N ASP A 144 14.55 2.99 21.17
CA ASP A 144 15.33 1.88 21.72
C ASP A 144 14.90 0.48 21.22
N TYR A 145 13.67 0.34 20.72
CA TYR A 145 13.14 -0.94 20.22
C TYR A 145 13.37 -1.17 18.72
N PHE A 146 13.66 -0.11 17.96
CA PHE A 146 13.77 -0.16 16.50
C PHE A 146 15.06 -0.79 15.95
N PRO A 147 16.24 -0.69 16.59
CA PRO A 147 17.45 -1.34 16.09
C PRO A 147 17.36 -2.88 16.15
N CYS A 148 16.69 -3.43 17.16
CA CYS A 148 16.60 -4.87 17.42
C CYS A 148 15.67 -5.64 16.45
N LEU A 149 14.74 -4.95 15.79
CA LEU A 149 13.81 -5.55 14.83
C LEU A 149 14.34 -5.54 13.38
N ALA A 150 15.21 -4.58 13.05
CA ALA A 150 15.76 -4.43 11.68
C ALA A 150 16.99 -5.32 11.42
N TYR A 151 17.75 -5.65 12.46
CA TYR A 151 18.88 -6.57 12.40
C TYR A 151 18.61 -7.69 13.39
N GLY A 152 18.18 -8.85 12.89
CA GLY A 152 17.85 -10.00 13.73
C GLY A 152 18.88 -10.20 14.84
N CYS A 153 18.40 -10.21 16.10
CA CYS A 153 19.20 -10.30 17.31
C CYS A 153 20.13 -11.52 17.29
N SER A 154 21.34 -11.33 16.77
CA SER A 154 22.49 -12.19 16.99
C SER A 154 23.44 -11.46 17.93
N GLY A 155 23.44 -11.87 19.19
CA GLY A 155 24.48 -11.56 20.15
C GLY A 155 24.23 -10.34 21.03
N LEU A 156 23.71 -10.58 22.23
CA LEU A 156 24.06 -9.79 23.42
C LEU A 156 23.91 -10.69 24.65
N HIS A 157 24.88 -11.58 24.82
CA HIS A 157 25.34 -11.98 26.15
C HIS A 157 26.13 -10.81 26.72
N HIS A 158 25.61 -10.14 27.75
CA HIS A 158 26.30 -9.76 28.99
C HIS A 158 25.62 -8.58 29.67
N GLY A 159 25.46 -8.70 30.99
CA GLY A 159 25.42 -7.56 31.90
C GLY A 159 24.04 -7.24 32.45
N GLY A 160 23.52 -8.12 33.31
CA GLY A 160 22.74 -7.61 34.43
C GLY A 160 23.66 -6.79 35.32
N ASP A 161 23.27 -5.57 35.62
CA ASP A 161 23.02 -5.09 36.98
C ASP A 161 22.94 -3.55 37.02
N GLN A 162 22.33 -3.07 38.11
CA GLN A 162 22.13 -1.68 38.54
C GLN A 162 20.76 -1.09 38.16
N TYR A 163 19.65 -1.50 38.79
CA TYR A 163 19.32 -1.42 40.23
C TYR A 163 20.42 -1.89 41.21
N ALA A 164 20.94 -0.92 41.97
CA ALA A 164 22.14 -0.88 42.84
C ALA A 164 23.42 -0.42 42.14
#